data_AF-A0A7C5WCK1-F1
#
_entry.id   AF-A0A7C5WCK1-F1
#
_cell.length_a   1.000
_cell.length_b   1.000
_cell.length_c   1.000
_cell.angle_alpha   90.00
_cell.angle_beta   90.00
_cell.angle_gamma   90.00
#
_symmetry.space_group_name_H-M   'P 1'
#
loop_
_entity.id
_entity.type
_entity.pdbx_description
1 polymer ?
#
loop_
_entity_poly.entity_id
_entity_poly.type
_entity_poly.pdbx_seq_one_letter_code
_entity_poly.pdbx_strand_id
1 'polypeptide(L)'
;MISQLTRGKWFESVFREHKEQFSEIDTLLRALDRFFIIENLPIQKEVYTARNFYIELSIIKDVILRLLSLLEQVIPESTKNAFWFQKYAEQSYASDRKHDMLRAILYRQDSPENSLILLYDSFINLKVIITDILKNNRINYMAFKNYGDIITREIRENRYFNPFSKDINPDFDRIRNPELSRITRSIKDRDTKRAVSTVFILLYRILRYLRHVDIASHLHVSLNCSYVILILIRSEIKGLVKYLRDISANIDDAKLRETIDSLAFQFSIESKRVYEQELRDLSRISALNRIRGRIENCHGILRNLTEQCIVQLASYFSPSIEGEQLFPSFKTRLEQSMKLREDIYVLYELINILEGVFQKEKARLKIFDALKSYMLYFESFTFRLLRYDDYEEFAKFFEEFLSILPEQLSPSEAQKLYEKIHRFKIFLETTLRLISQRTELRDRPIDKKRAEDVLAQFLPDNL
;
A
#
# COMPACT_ATOMS: atom_id res chain seq x y z
N MET A 1 -39.17 -25.08 -17.64
CA MET A 1 -38.19 -26.14 -17.95
C MET A 1 -36.82 -25.56 -18.35
N ILE A 2 -36.36 -24.51 -17.65
CA ILE A 2 -35.00 -23.90 -17.73
C ILE A 2 -34.62 -23.43 -16.30
N SER A 3 -35.01 -24.20 -15.28
CA SER A 3 -34.60 -23.98 -13.87
C SER A 3 -33.39 -24.82 -13.49
N GLN A 4 -32.81 -25.51 -14.49
CA GLN A 4 -31.65 -26.39 -14.39
C GLN A 4 -30.52 -25.92 -15.30
N LEU A 5 -30.35 -24.60 -15.48
CA LEU A 5 -29.08 -24.06 -15.95
C LEU A 5 -28.05 -24.37 -14.87
N THR A 6 -27.44 -25.55 -14.99
CA THR A 6 -26.16 -25.92 -14.39
C THR A 6 -25.91 -25.32 -13.00
N ARG A 7 -26.71 -25.72 -12.00
CA ARG A 7 -26.29 -25.71 -10.59
C ARG A 7 -25.20 -26.77 -10.40
N GLY A 8 -24.11 -26.65 -11.14
CA GLY A 8 -22.90 -27.40 -10.87
C GLY A 8 -22.35 -26.88 -9.55
N LYS A 9 -21.92 -27.79 -8.67
CA LYS A 9 -21.05 -27.46 -7.53
C LYS A 9 -19.67 -27.05 -8.05
N TRP A 10 -19.61 -26.05 -8.93
CA TRP A 10 -18.38 -25.57 -9.55
C TRP A 10 -17.64 -24.63 -8.63
N PHE A 11 -18.35 -23.96 -7.72
CA PHE A 11 -17.75 -22.96 -6.83
C PHE A 11 -16.60 -23.54 -6.01
N GLU A 12 -16.74 -24.73 -5.41
CA GLU A 12 -15.67 -25.33 -4.61
C GLU A 12 -14.41 -25.64 -5.41
N SER A 13 -14.54 -25.94 -6.70
CA SER A 13 -13.39 -26.16 -7.60
C SER A 13 -12.73 -24.83 -7.92
N VAL A 14 -13.52 -23.87 -8.41
CA VAL A 14 -13.04 -22.53 -8.78
C VAL A 14 -12.45 -21.79 -7.59
N PHE A 15 -13.04 -21.90 -6.41
CA PHE A 15 -12.54 -21.26 -5.20
C PHE A 15 -11.17 -21.80 -4.79
N ARG A 16 -10.91 -23.09 -5.00
CA ARG A 16 -9.60 -23.70 -4.73
C ARG A 16 -8.57 -23.28 -5.78
N GLU A 17 -8.96 -23.27 -7.05
CA GLU A 17 -8.09 -22.90 -8.17
C GLU A 17 -7.72 -21.41 -8.16
N HIS A 18 -8.70 -20.54 -7.92
CA HIS A 18 -8.57 -19.09 -7.98
C HIS A 18 -8.52 -18.43 -6.60
N LYS A 19 -7.92 -19.11 -5.62
CA LYS A 19 -7.92 -18.66 -4.22
C LYS A 19 -7.29 -17.28 -4.03
N GLU A 20 -6.22 -16.98 -4.77
CA GLU A 20 -5.56 -15.66 -4.70
C GLU A 20 -6.45 -14.57 -5.32
N GLN A 21 -7.15 -14.83 -6.43
CA GLN A 21 -8.12 -13.90 -7.01
C GLN A 21 -9.27 -13.61 -6.05
N PHE A 22 -9.81 -14.63 -5.35
CA PHE A 22 -10.82 -14.40 -4.31
C PHE A 22 -10.27 -13.61 -3.12
N SER A 23 -9.00 -13.80 -2.77
CA SER A 23 -8.35 -12.97 -1.75
C SER A 23 -8.20 -11.51 -2.21
N GLU A 24 -7.92 -11.27 -3.48
CA GLU A 24 -7.84 -9.93 -4.07
C GLU A 24 -9.23 -9.29 -4.10
N ILE A 25 -10.27 -10.03 -4.52
CA ILE A 25 -11.67 -9.58 -4.47
C ILE A 25 -12.06 -9.18 -3.05
N ASP A 26 -11.83 -10.02 -2.02
CA ASP A 26 -12.12 -9.65 -0.61
C ASP A 26 -11.41 -8.35 -0.21
N THR A 27 -10.15 -8.19 -0.62
CA THR A 27 -9.34 -6.99 -0.32
C THR A 27 -9.91 -5.75 -1.01
N LEU A 28 -10.22 -5.82 -2.31
CA LEU A 28 -10.75 -4.69 -3.08
C LEU A 28 -12.17 -4.29 -2.64
N LEU A 29 -13.02 -5.25 -2.29
CA LEU A 29 -14.36 -4.95 -1.74
C LEU A 29 -14.26 -4.19 -0.41
N ARG A 30 -13.33 -4.59 0.49
CA ARG A 30 -13.06 -3.82 1.72
C ARG A 30 -12.51 -2.44 1.40
N ALA A 31 -11.59 -2.37 0.44
CA ALA A 31 -10.91 -1.13 0.11
C ALA A 31 -11.85 -0.09 -0.50
N LEU A 32 -12.82 -0.50 -1.32
CA LEU A 32 -13.89 0.37 -1.81
C LEU A 32 -14.68 1.03 -0.68
N ASP A 33 -15.22 0.25 0.27
CA ASP A 33 -15.95 0.78 1.44
C ASP A 33 -15.08 1.77 2.24
N ARG A 34 -13.81 1.42 2.50
CA ARG A 34 -12.90 2.29 3.27
C ARG A 34 -12.46 3.55 2.55
N PHE A 35 -12.48 3.56 1.22
CA PHE A 35 -12.08 4.73 0.43
C PHE A 35 -13.11 5.85 0.47
N PHE A 36 -14.40 5.54 0.63
CA PHE A 36 -15.45 6.55 0.77
C PHE A 36 -15.49 7.22 2.16
N ILE A 37 -14.74 6.68 3.13
CA ILE A 37 -14.53 7.31 4.44
C ILE A 37 -13.46 8.39 4.29
N ILE A 38 -13.89 9.66 4.31
CA ILE A 38 -13.01 10.82 4.09
C ILE A 38 -11.80 10.81 5.02
N GLU A 39 -11.96 10.42 6.28
CA GLU A 39 -10.91 10.43 7.29
C GLU A 39 -9.75 9.47 6.97
N ASN A 40 -9.95 8.56 6.01
CA ASN A 40 -8.91 7.67 5.51
C ASN A 40 -8.14 8.27 4.33
N LEU A 41 -8.72 9.23 3.60
CA LEU A 41 -8.07 9.87 2.47
C LEU A 41 -6.91 10.78 2.94
N PRO A 42 -5.79 10.84 2.20
CA PRO A 42 -4.64 11.71 2.51
C PRO A 42 -4.92 13.15 2.03
N ILE A 43 -6.02 13.75 2.53
CA ILE A 43 -6.51 15.07 2.14
C ILE A 43 -6.62 15.97 3.38
N GLN A 44 -6.23 17.23 3.27
CA GLN A 44 -6.38 18.23 4.34
C GLN A 44 -7.86 18.54 4.64
N LYS A 45 -8.19 18.63 5.94
CA LYS A 45 -9.58 18.72 6.43
C LYS A 45 -10.35 19.96 5.98
N GLU A 46 -9.66 21.09 5.80
CA GLU A 46 -10.30 22.36 5.44
C GLU A 46 -10.83 22.42 3.99
N VAL A 47 -10.55 21.40 3.16
CA VAL A 47 -10.76 21.48 1.69
C VAL A 47 -12.04 20.76 1.23
N TYR A 48 -12.76 20.02 2.09
CA TYR A 48 -13.78 19.06 1.65
C TYR A 48 -14.97 19.66 0.89
N THR A 49 -15.52 20.79 1.36
CA THR A 49 -16.76 21.36 0.81
C THR A 49 -16.58 21.96 -0.58
N ALA A 50 -15.38 22.48 -0.88
CA ALA A 50 -15.05 23.11 -2.17
C ALA A 50 -14.29 22.18 -3.14
N ARG A 51 -13.84 21.00 -2.68
CA ARG A 51 -13.05 20.06 -3.48
C ARG A 51 -13.89 19.41 -4.59
N ASN A 52 -13.25 19.25 -5.75
CA ASN A 52 -13.74 18.38 -6.81
C ASN A 52 -13.24 16.94 -6.56
N PHE A 53 -14.17 16.00 -6.35
CA PHE A 53 -13.90 14.57 -6.11
C PHE A 53 -13.82 13.74 -7.40
N TYR A 54 -13.69 14.39 -8.56
CA TYR A 54 -13.59 13.73 -9.86
C TYR A 54 -12.47 12.69 -9.93
N ILE A 55 -11.31 13.03 -9.38
CA ILE A 55 -10.13 12.15 -9.41
C ILE A 55 -10.36 10.92 -8.54
N GLU A 56 -10.86 11.12 -7.32
CA GLU A 56 -11.20 10.06 -6.38
C GLU A 56 -12.25 9.10 -6.98
N LEU A 57 -13.26 9.63 -7.65
CA LEU A 57 -14.28 8.80 -8.31
C LEU A 57 -13.74 8.09 -9.57
N SER A 58 -12.79 8.69 -10.29
CA SER A 58 -12.09 8.04 -11.41
C SER A 58 -11.23 6.86 -10.93
N ILE A 59 -10.56 7.00 -9.79
CA ILE A 59 -9.83 5.91 -9.14
C ILE A 59 -10.78 4.75 -8.80
N ILE A 60 -11.97 5.05 -8.26
CA ILE A 60 -12.99 4.03 -7.98
C ILE A 60 -13.45 3.30 -9.24
N LYS A 61 -13.61 4.02 -10.37
CA LYS A 61 -13.95 3.39 -11.65
C LYS A 61 -12.89 2.36 -12.04
N ASP A 62 -11.62 2.67 -11.90
CA ASP A 62 -10.52 1.74 -12.20
C ASP A 62 -10.56 0.50 -11.29
N VAL A 63 -10.86 0.67 -10.00
CA VAL A 63 -11.04 -0.46 -9.07
C VAL A 63 -12.24 -1.33 -9.45
N ILE A 64 -13.36 -0.72 -9.86
CA ILE A 64 -14.54 -1.46 -10.37
C ILE A 64 -14.17 -2.28 -11.61
N LEU A 65 -13.39 -1.71 -12.54
CA LEU A 65 -12.92 -2.42 -13.73
C LEU A 65 -12.02 -3.61 -13.34
N ARG A 66 -11.12 -3.45 -12.36
CA ARG A 66 -10.30 -4.55 -11.85
C ARG A 66 -11.15 -5.64 -11.21
N LEU A 67 -12.12 -5.29 -10.36
CA LEU A 67 -13.05 -6.25 -9.76
C LEU A 67 -13.83 -7.02 -10.82
N LEU A 68 -14.35 -6.34 -11.84
CA LEU A 68 -15.04 -7.02 -12.96
C LEU A 68 -14.11 -7.97 -13.71
N SER A 69 -12.86 -7.57 -13.96
CA SER A 69 -11.87 -8.45 -14.59
C SER A 69 -11.59 -9.70 -13.74
N LEU A 70 -11.46 -9.57 -12.42
CA LEU A 70 -11.29 -10.71 -11.51
C LEU A 70 -12.53 -11.61 -11.49
N LEU A 71 -13.73 -11.03 -11.42
CA LEU A 71 -15.00 -11.76 -11.47
C LEU A 71 -15.15 -12.51 -12.79
N GLU A 72 -14.74 -11.91 -13.92
CA GLU A 72 -14.76 -12.57 -15.23
C GLU A 72 -13.76 -13.72 -15.34
N GLN A 73 -12.66 -13.69 -14.59
CA GLN A 73 -11.70 -14.80 -14.54
C GLN A 73 -12.22 -15.97 -13.70
N VAL A 74 -12.90 -15.70 -12.58
CA VAL A 74 -13.37 -16.76 -11.69
C VAL A 74 -14.73 -17.34 -12.09
N ILE A 75 -15.59 -16.58 -12.79
CA ILE A 75 -16.88 -17.11 -13.24
C ILE A 75 -16.67 -17.89 -14.55
N PRO A 76 -17.04 -19.19 -14.61
CA PRO A 76 -16.90 -20.00 -15.82
C PRO A 76 -17.58 -19.35 -17.03
N GLU A 77 -16.95 -19.43 -18.19
CA GLU A 77 -17.44 -18.80 -19.43
C GLU A 77 -18.86 -19.25 -19.81
N SER A 78 -19.15 -20.55 -19.68
CA SER A 78 -20.48 -21.11 -19.90
C SER A 78 -21.54 -20.47 -19.00
N THR A 79 -21.19 -20.17 -17.75
CA THR A 79 -22.08 -19.54 -16.78
C THR A 79 -22.30 -18.06 -17.11
N LYS A 80 -21.25 -17.34 -17.51
CA LYS A 80 -21.36 -15.94 -17.99
C LYS A 80 -22.25 -15.84 -19.22
N ASN A 81 -22.03 -16.70 -20.22
CA ASN A 81 -22.81 -16.71 -21.45
C ASN A 81 -24.29 -17.01 -21.19
N ALA A 82 -24.57 -18.00 -20.32
CA ALA A 82 -25.92 -18.30 -19.89
C ALA A 82 -26.59 -17.11 -19.17
N PHE A 83 -25.86 -16.43 -18.27
CA PHE A 83 -26.35 -15.26 -17.56
C PHE A 83 -26.69 -14.12 -18.52
N TRP A 84 -25.81 -13.78 -19.47
CA TRP A 84 -26.05 -12.72 -20.44
C TRP A 84 -27.19 -13.03 -21.39
N PHE A 85 -27.29 -14.28 -21.86
CA PHE A 85 -28.42 -14.73 -22.68
C PHE A 85 -29.74 -14.59 -21.90
N GLN A 86 -29.75 -15.00 -20.63
CA GLN A 86 -30.93 -14.85 -19.78
C GLN A 86 -31.30 -13.37 -19.58
N LYS A 87 -30.33 -12.50 -19.27
CA LYS A 87 -30.57 -11.05 -19.08
C LYS A 87 -31.11 -10.38 -20.35
N TYR A 88 -30.56 -10.73 -21.52
CA TYR A 88 -31.07 -10.26 -22.81
C TYR A 88 -32.49 -10.74 -23.09
N ALA A 89 -32.76 -12.03 -22.87
CA ALA A 89 -34.08 -12.62 -23.06
C ALA A 89 -35.12 -12.01 -22.10
N GLU A 90 -34.72 -11.71 -20.86
CA GLU A 90 -35.54 -10.98 -19.90
C GLU A 90 -35.89 -9.61 -20.42
N GLN A 91 -34.90 -8.78 -20.77
CA GLN A 91 -35.13 -7.40 -21.24
C GLN A 91 -35.98 -7.32 -22.51
N SER A 92 -35.87 -8.33 -23.39
CA SER A 92 -36.50 -8.29 -24.72
C SER A 92 -37.88 -8.95 -24.75
N TYR A 93 -38.15 -9.92 -23.87
CA TYR A 93 -39.33 -10.80 -24.01
C TYR A 93 -40.07 -11.12 -22.69
N ALA A 94 -39.61 -10.65 -21.52
CA ALA A 94 -40.30 -10.93 -20.26
C ALA A 94 -41.39 -9.90 -19.94
N SER A 95 -42.47 -10.36 -19.33
CA SER A 95 -43.47 -9.49 -18.70
C SER A 95 -42.99 -9.03 -17.32
N ASP A 96 -43.54 -7.93 -16.81
CA ASP A 96 -43.18 -7.36 -15.50
C ASP A 96 -43.21 -8.40 -14.36
N ARG A 97 -44.25 -9.25 -14.33
CA ARG A 97 -44.36 -10.35 -13.34
C ARG A 97 -43.20 -11.35 -13.41
N LYS A 98 -42.73 -11.65 -14.62
CA LYS A 98 -41.61 -12.57 -14.84
C LYS A 98 -40.28 -11.92 -14.46
N HIS A 99 -40.13 -10.61 -14.69
CA HIS A 99 -39.00 -9.85 -14.18
C HIS A 99 -38.91 -9.88 -12.65
N ASP A 100 -40.02 -9.61 -11.96
CA ASP A 100 -40.06 -9.62 -10.49
C ASP A 100 -39.69 -10.99 -9.92
N MET A 101 -40.22 -12.06 -10.50
CA MET A 101 -39.92 -13.43 -10.07
C MET A 101 -38.43 -13.78 -10.23
N LEU A 102 -37.83 -13.43 -11.37
CA LEU A 102 -36.42 -13.75 -11.65
C LEU A 102 -35.47 -12.92 -10.78
N ARG A 103 -35.76 -11.63 -10.59
CA ARG A 103 -35.04 -10.79 -9.63
C ARG A 103 -35.14 -11.35 -8.22
N ALA A 104 -36.34 -11.74 -7.77
CA ALA A 104 -36.52 -12.34 -6.45
C ALA A 104 -35.69 -13.61 -6.26
N ILE A 105 -35.52 -14.43 -7.31
CA ILE A 105 -34.67 -15.64 -7.26
C ILE A 105 -33.19 -15.26 -7.11
N LEU A 106 -32.70 -14.27 -7.85
CA LEU A 106 -31.30 -13.85 -7.77
C LEU A 106 -31.00 -13.21 -6.39
N TYR A 107 -31.89 -12.34 -5.91
CA TYR A 107 -31.74 -11.66 -4.60
C TYR A 107 -31.82 -12.60 -3.40
N ARG A 108 -32.44 -13.79 -3.53
CA ARG A 108 -32.45 -14.79 -2.45
C ARG A 108 -31.05 -15.28 -2.08
N GLN A 109 -30.11 -15.27 -3.03
CA GLN A 109 -28.72 -15.69 -2.78
C GLN A 109 -28.66 -17.07 -2.11
N ASP A 110 -29.40 -18.05 -2.65
CA ASP A 110 -29.50 -19.39 -2.06
C ASP A 110 -28.18 -20.20 -2.13
N SER A 111 -27.20 -19.73 -2.91
CA SER A 111 -25.90 -20.37 -3.06
C SER A 111 -24.76 -19.35 -3.28
N PRO A 112 -23.49 -19.74 -3.06
CA PRO A 112 -22.33 -18.90 -3.39
C PRO A 112 -22.31 -18.49 -4.87
N GLU A 113 -22.66 -19.39 -5.79
CA GLU A 113 -22.69 -19.12 -7.23
C GLU A 113 -23.66 -17.97 -7.56
N ASN A 114 -24.89 -18.04 -7.03
CA ASN A 114 -25.89 -16.99 -7.23
C ASN A 114 -25.43 -15.65 -6.65
N SER A 115 -24.75 -15.69 -5.50
CA SER A 115 -24.23 -14.48 -4.85
C SER A 115 -23.07 -13.87 -5.63
N LEU A 116 -22.25 -14.70 -6.29
CA LEU A 116 -21.14 -14.25 -7.13
C LEU A 116 -21.65 -13.63 -8.44
N ILE A 117 -22.68 -14.22 -9.04
CA ILE A 117 -23.36 -13.67 -10.23
C ILE A 117 -24.07 -12.35 -9.88
N LEU A 118 -24.76 -12.30 -8.74
CA LEU A 118 -25.37 -11.05 -8.27
C LEU A 118 -24.32 -9.96 -8.06
N LEU A 119 -23.20 -10.29 -7.42
CA LEU A 119 -22.09 -9.34 -7.25
C LEU A 119 -21.57 -8.84 -8.61
N TYR A 120 -21.37 -9.74 -9.57
CA TYR A 120 -20.96 -9.38 -10.93
C TYR A 120 -21.95 -8.42 -11.60
N ASP A 121 -23.25 -8.71 -11.51
CA ASP A 121 -24.30 -7.84 -12.05
C ASP A 121 -24.31 -6.45 -11.39
N SER A 122 -24.23 -6.39 -10.06
CA SER A 122 -24.17 -5.13 -9.32
C SER A 122 -22.98 -4.28 -9.77
N PHE A 123 -21.80 -4.87 -9.93
CA PHE A 123 -20.60 -4.13 -10.37
C PHE A 123 -20.65 -3.70 -11.84
N ILE A 124 -21.34 -4.44 -12.72
CA ILE A 124 -21.63 -3.98 -14.08
C ILE A 124 -22.50 -2.72 -14.05
N ASN A 125 -23.57 -2.74 -13.25
CA ASN A 125 -24.48 -1.60 -13.14
C ASN A 125 -23.77 -0.38 -12.53
N LEU A 126 -22.97 -0.60 -11.48
CA LEU A 126 -22.13 0.43 -10.84
C LEU A 126 -21.13 1.05 -11.81
N LYS A 127 -20.50 0.24 -12.69
CA LYS A 127 -19.58 0.71 -13.74
C LYS A 127 -20.28 1.68 -14.71
N VAL A 128 -21.52 1.38 -15.11
CA VAL A 128 -22.29 2.25 -16.01
C VAL A 128 -22.60 3.57 -15.31
N ILE A 129 -23.14 3.51 -14.08
CA ILE A 129 -23.50 4.70 -13.29
C ILE A 129 -22.29 5.62 -13.09
N ILE A 130 -21.15 5.09 -12.67
CA ILE A 130 -19.95 5.93 -12.43
C ILE A 130 -19.41 6.54 -13.71
N THR A 131 -19.49 5.80 -14.83
CA THR A 131 -19.04 6.31 -16.13
C THR A 131 -19.90 7.50 -16.57
N ASP A 132 -21.21 7.47 -16.31
CA ASP A 132 -22.11 8.57 -16.60
C ASP A 132 -21.91 9.75 -15.63
N ILE A 133 -21.73 9.49 -14.33
CA ILE A 133 -21.43 10.54 -13.34
C ILE A 133 -20.14 11.28 -13.71
N LEU A 134 -19.08 10.54 -14.11
CA LEU A 134 -17.79 11.10 -14.51
C LEU A 134 -17.83 11.90 -15.82
N LYS A 135 -18.93 11.89 -16.60
CA LYS A 135 -19.09 12.85 -17.69
C LYS A 135 -19.20 14.29 -17.16
N ASN A 136 -19.67 14.43 -15.91
CA ASN A 136 -19.59 15.68 -15.19
C ASN A 136 -18.17 15.82 -14.62
N ASN A 137 -17.36 16.67 -15.23
CA ASN A 137 -15.97 16.93 -14.81
C ASN A 137 -15.85 17.55 -13.40
N ARG A 138 -16.98 17.84 -12.74
CA ARG A 138 -17.04 18.40 -11.39
C ARG A 138 -17.96 17.57 -10.49
N ILE A 139 -17.36 16.82 -9.58
CA ILE A 139 -18.04 15.98 -8.59
C ILE A 139 -17.94 16.65 -7.23
N ASN A 140 -19.08 16.99 -6.63
CA ASN A 140 -19.12 17.50 -5.26
C ASN A 140 -19.07 16.33 -4.25
N TYR A 141 -18.85 16.68 -2.97
CA TYR A 141 -18.77 15.68 -1.91
C TYR A 141 -20.03 14.80 -1.80
N MET A 142 -21.23 15.38 -1.93
CA MET A 142 -22.49 14.62 -1.79
C MET A 142 -22.64 13.55 -2.87
N ALA A 143 -22.29 13.86 -4.12
CA ALA A 143 -22.30 12.89 -5.21
C ALA A 143 -21.29 11.75 -4.96
N PHE A 144 -20.08 12.09 -4.51
CA PHE A 144 -19.06 11.11 -4.13
C PHE A 144 -19.56 10.20 -3.00
N LYS A 145 -20.10 10.78 -1.92
CA LYS A 145 -20.61 10.05 -0.76
C LYS A 145 -21.79 9.14 -1.13
N ASN A 146 -22.80 9.66 -1.82
CA ASN A 146 -23.99 8.89 -2.19
C ASN A 146 -23.63 7.70 -3.10
N TYR A 147 -22.69 7.88 -4.03
CA TYR A 147 -22.20 6.78 -4.85
C TYR A 147 -21.50 5.71 -3.99
N GLY A 148 -20.70 6.15 -3.01
CA GLY A 148 -20.10 5.28 -2.00
C GLY A 148 -21.11 4.51 -1.15
N ASP A 149 -22.21 5.16 -0.73
CA ASP A 149 -23.28 4.53 0.04
C ASP A 149 -23.97 3.42 -0.78
N ILE A 150 -24.18 3.63 -2.09
CA ILE A 150 -24.73 2.60 -3.00
C ILE A 150 -23.77 1.42 -3.10
N ILE A 151 -22.49 1.65 -3.40
CA ILE A 151 -21.48 0.57 -3.47
C ILE A 151 -21.44 -0.22 -2.16
N THR A 152 -21.38 0.50 -1.03
CA THR A 152 -21.28 -0.09 0.29
C THR A 152 -22.48 -0.98 0.59
N ARG A 153 -23.68 -0.54 0.18
CA ARG A 153 -24.91 -1.35 0.29
C ARG A 153 -24.82 -2.64 -0.52
N GLU A 154 -24.46 -2.55 -1.81
CA GLU A 154 -24.31 -3.73 -2.68
C GLU A 154 -23.30 -4.75 -2.12
N ILE A 155 -22.20 -4.27 -1.55
CA ILE A 155 -21.19 -5.13 -0.92
C ILE A 155 -21.74 -5.80 0.35
N ARG A 156 -22.42 -5.03 1.22
CA ARG A 156 -22.90 -5.52 2.53
C ARG A 156 -24.11 -6.44 2.42
N GLU A 157 -24.98 -6.22 1.43
CA GLU A 157 -26.15 -7.06 1.16
C GLU A 157 -25.80 -8.37 0.45
N ASN A 158 -24.55 -8.54 -0.02
CA ASN A 158 -24.08 -9.80 -0.57
C ASN A 158 -23.87 -10.86 0.54
N ARG A 159 -24.62 -11.96 0.51
CA ARG A 159 -24.67 -12.93 1.61
C ARG A 159 -23.37 -13.72 1.78
N TYR A 160 -22.62 -13.98 0.70
CA TYR A 160 -21.44 -14.86 0.73
C TYR A 160 -20.12 -14.11 0.56
N PHE A 161 -20.11 -13.01 -0.19
CA PHE A 161 -18.91 -12.24 -0.49
C PHE A 161 -18.84 -10.90 0.24
N ASN A 162 -19.70 -10.67 1.24
CA ASN A 162 -19.57 -9.54 2.14
C ASN A 162 -18.34 -9.74 3.07
N PRO A 163 -17.28 -8.95 2.90
CA PRO A 163 -16.07 -9.09 3.71
C PRO A 163 -16.28 -8.64 5.17
N PHE A 164 -17.33 -7.88 5.47
CA PHE A 164 -17.64 -7.37 6.81
C PHE A 164 -18.54 -8.31 7.62
N SER A 165 -18.98 -9.43 7.03
CA SER A 165 -19.80 -10.44 7.73
C SER A 165 -19.07 -11.11 8.91
N LYS A 166 -17.73 -11.15 8.84
CA LYS A 166 -16.86 -11.70 9.89
C LYS A 166 -15.66 -10.76 10.06
N ASP A 167 -15.30 -10.48 11.32
CA ASP A 167 -14.09 -9.71 11.62
C ASP A 167 -12.82 -10.43 11.17
N ILE A 168 -12.80 -11.76 11.25
CA ILE A 168 -11.71 -12.63 10.77
C ILE A 168 -12.28 -13.58 9.73
N ASN A 169 -11.74 -13.51 8.51
CA ASN A 169 -12.10 -14.41 7.43
C ASN A 169 -11.16 -15.64 7.47
N PRO A 170 -11.64 -16.80 7.94
CA PRO A 170 -10.79 -17.98 8.09
C PRO A 170 -10.29 -18.52 6.76
N ASP A 171 -10.83 -18.12 5.60
CA ASP A 171 -10.33 -18.60 4.31
C ASP A 171 -9.04 -17.90 3.88
N PHE A 172 -8.86 -16.65 4.32
CA PHE A 172 -7.78 -15.76 3.90
C PHE A 172 -6.85 -15.30 5.05
N ASP A 173 -7.33 -15.21 6.30
CA ASP A 173 -6.57 -14.75 7.47
C ASP A 173 -5.83 -15.90 8.19
N ARG A 174 -5.32 -16.91 7.46
CA ARG A 174 -4.60 -18.04 8.06
C ARG A 174 -3.10 -17.79 8.13
N ILE A 175 -2.53 -17.93 9.33
CA ILE A 175 -1.09 -17.95 9.54
C ILE A 175 -0.58 -19.38 9.32
N ARG A 176 0.29 -19.58 8.32
CA ARG A 176 0.86 -20.90 7.99
C ARG A 176 2.23 -21.16 8.62
N ASN A 177 2.82 -20.18 9.29
CA ASN A 177 4.15 -20.32 9.88
C ASN A 177 4.11 -21.25 11.12
N PRO A 178 4.89 -22.35 11.14
CA PRO A 178 4.88 -23.32 12.23
C PRO A 178 5.46 -22.77 13.53
N GLU A 179 6.46 -21.88 13.47
CA GLU A 179 7.08 -21.30 14.66
C GLU A 179 6.12 -20.39 15.42
N LEU A 180 5.34 -19.57 14.72
CA LEU A 180 4.27 -18.77 15.36
C LEU A 180 3.17 -19.65 15.97
N SER A 181 2.89 -20.80 15.35
CA SER A 181 1.96 -21.78 15.91
C SER A 181 2.50 -22.41 17.20
N ARG A 182 3.81 -22.62 17.30
CA ARG A 182 4.46 -23.09 18.55
C ARG A 182 4.46 -22.01 19.61
N ILE A 183 4.80 -20.77 19.27
CA ILE A 183 4.79 -19.62 20.18
C ILE A 183 3.39 -19.42 20.77
N THR A 184 2.36 -19.33 19.93
CA THR A 184 0.98 -19.13 20.42
C THR A 184 0.48 -20.28 21.29
N ARG A 185 0.99 -21.51 21.08
CA ARG A 185 0.67 -22.67 21.94
C ARG A 185 1.41 -22.65 23.28
N SER A 186 2.59 -22.05 23.38
CA SER A 186 3.38 -22.00 24.62
C SER A 186 2.85 -20.98 25.64
N ILE A 187 2.05 -20.00 25.20
CA ILE A 187 1.42 -19.01 26.08
C ILE A 187 0.37 -19.70 26.97
N LYS A 188 0.62 -19.70 28.29
CA LYS A 188 -0.23 -20.36 29.30
C LYS A 188 -1.45 -19.53 29.65
N ASP A 189 -1.29 -18.22 29.82
CA ASP A 189 -2.38 -17.32 30.16
C ASP A 189 -3.35 -17.17 28.98
N ARG A 190 -4.65 -17.38 29.26
CA ARG A 190 -5.68 -17.46 28.22
C ARG A 190 -5.95 -16.10 27.58
N ASP A 191 -5.96 -15.04 28.38
CA ASP A 191 -6.30 -13.70 27.91
C ASP A 191 -5.13 -13.11 27.11
N THR A 192 -3.90 -13.25 27.61
CA THR A 192 -2.67 -12.92 26.88
C THR A 192 -2.58 -13.70 25.58
N LYS A 193 -2.85 -15.01 25.61
CA LYS A 193 -2.83 -15.85 24.40
C LYS A 193 -3.82 -15.36 23.36
N ARG A 194 -5.05 -15.03 23.77
CA ARG A 194 -6.07 -14.48 22.88
C ARG A 194 -5.60 -13.14 22.29
N ALA A 195 -5.14 -12.22 23.14
CA ALA A 195 -4.69 -10.90 22.73
C ALA A 195 -3.56 -10.98 21.70
N VAL A 196 -2.49 -11.70 22.01
CA VAL A 196 -1.32 -11.89 21.15
C VAL A 196 -1.69 -12.60 19.84
N SER A 197 -2.56 -13.62 19.90
CA SER A 197 -3.02 -14.30 18.68
C SER A 197 -3.80 -13.36 17.77
N THR A 198 -4.65 -12.50 18.33
CA THR A 198 -5.36 -11.47 17.57
C THR A 198 -4.38 -10.47 16.95
N VAL A 199 -3.36 -10.02 17.68
CA VAL A 199 -2.31 -9.13 17.13
C VAL A 199 -1.62 -9.79 15.93
N PHE A 200 -1.20 -11.05 16.04
CA PHE A 200 -0.59 -11.77 14.92
C PHE A 200 -1.53 -11.87 13.71
N ILE A 201 -2.81 -12.19 13.91
CA ILE A 201 -3.80 -12.26 12.82
C ILE A 201 -3.95 -10.91 12.11
N LEU A 202 -4.05 -9.81 12.88
CA LEU A 202 -4.17 -8.46 12.32
C LEU A 202 -2.91 -8.05 11.54
N LEU A 203 -1.71 -8.37 12.03
CA LEU A 203 -0.45 -8.11 11.33
C LEU A 203 -0.34 -8.93 10.03
N TYR A 204 -0.67 -10.22 10.07
CA TYR A 204 -0.68 -11.06 8.85
C TYR A 204 -1.74 -10.63 7.83
N ARG A 205 -2.85 -10.08 8.29
CA ARG A 205 -3.85 -9.47 7.40
C ARG A 205 -3.29 -8.26 6.67
N ILE A 206 -2.54 -7.38 7.35
CA ILE A 206 -1.85 -6.25 6.71
C ILE A 206 -0.87 -6.79 5.64
N LEU A 207 -0.10 -7.84 5.95
CA LEU A 207 0.79 -8.49 4.96
C LEU A 207 0.01 -9.08 3.78
N ARG A 208 -1.19 -9.65 4.00
CA ARG A 208 -2.06 -10.12 2.92
C ARG A 208 -2.49 -8.97 2.02
N TYR A 209 -2.92 -7.83 2.59
CA TYR A 209 -3.34 -6.68 1.80
C TYR A 209 -2.17 -6.11 1.00
N LEU A 210 -0.98 -6.00 1.61
CA LEU A 210 0.24 -5.57 0.93
C LEU A 210 0.63 -6.49 -0.24
N ARG A 211 0.34 -7.80 -0.18
CA ARG A 211 0.58 -8.72 -1.30
C ARG A 211 -0.17 -8.32 -2.58
N HIS A 212 -1.33 -7.70 -2.44
CA HIS A 212 -2.16 -7.25 -3.56
C HIS A 212 -1.80 -5.84 -4.05
N VAL A 213 -0.77 -5.21 -3.47
CA VAL A 213 -0.20 -3.96 -3.96
C VAL A 213 0.81 -4.28 -5.07
N ASP A 214 0.48 -3.89 -6.29
CA ASP A 214 1.29 -4.15 -7.47
C ASP A 214 2.31 -3.02 -7.67
N ILE A 215 3.52 -3.25 -7.14
CA ILE A 215 4.65 -2.31 -7.22
C ILE A 215 5.37 -2.34 -8.57
N ALA A 216 5.18 -3.38 -9.38
CA ALA A 216 5.90 -3.57 -10.63
C ALA A 216 5.13 -3.04 -11.86
N SER A 217 3.81 -2.88 -11.74
CA SER A 217 2.99 -2.47 -12.87
C SER A 217 3.20 -1.02 -13.28
N HIS A 218 3.14 -0.83 -14.60
CA HIS A 218 3.13 0.46 -15.27
C HIS A 218 1.71 0.89 -15.68
N LEU A 219 0.71 0.04 -15.41
CA LEU A 219 -0.69 0.31 -15.75
C LEU A 219 -1.33 1.20 -14.69
N HIS A 220 -1.94 2.30 -15.14
CA HIS A 220 -2.64 3.25 -14.28
C HIS A 220 -3.71 2.56 -13.39
N VAL A 221 -4.46 1.61 -13.96
CA VAL A 221 -5.49 0.84 -13.22
C VAL A 221 -4.88 0.07 -12.03
N SER A 222 -3.72 -0.58 -12.22
CA SER A 222 -3.04 -1.31 -11.13
C SER A 222 -2.54 -0.37 -10.03
N LEU A 223 -2.00 0.79 -10.40
CA LEU A 223 -1.54 1.80 -9.44
C LEU A 223 -2.71 2.39 -8.63
N ASN A 224 -3.86 2.63 -9.28
CA ASN A 224 -5.07 3.07 -8.61
C ASN A 224 -5.62 2.02 -7.64
N CYS A 225 -5.62 0.74 -8.02
CA CYS A 225 -5.97 -0.34 -7.10
C CYS A 225 -5.02 -0.39 -5.90
N SER A 226 -3.72 -0.30 -6.15
CA SER A 226 -2.68 -0.25 -5.12
C SER A 226 -2.88 0.91 -4.15
N TYR A 227 -3.20 2.10 -4.66
CA TYR A 227 -3.51 3.27 -3.85
C TYR A 227 -4.72 3.04 -2.95
N VAL A 228 -5.81 2.49 -3.48
CA VAL A 228 -7.04 2.21 -2.70
C VAL A 228 -6.79 1.14 -1.62
N ILE A 229 -5.95 0.14 -1.90
CA ILE A 229 -5.50 -0.85 -0.90
C ILE A 229 -4.67 -0.20 0.20
N LEU A 230 -3.79 0.75 -0.12
CA LEU A 230 -3.05 1.51 0.90
C LEU A 230 -4.01 2.32 1.80
N ILE A 231 -5.10 2.88 1.25
CA ILE A 231 -6.14 3.55 2.06
C ILE A 231 -6.86 2.57 2.99
N LEU A 232 -7.17 1.34 2.53
CA LEU A 232 -7.69 0.27 3.39
C LEU A 232 -6.74 0.00 4.56
N ILE A 233 -5.45 -0.19 4.29
CA ILE A 233 -4.44 -0.48 5.30
C ILE A 233 -4.38 0.65 6.35
N ARG A 234 -4.62 1.91 5.97
CA ARG A 234 -4.70 3.03 6.94
C ARG A 234 -5.78 2.79 7.99
N SER A 235 -6.95 2.36 7.53
CA SER A 235 -8.09 2.10 8.41
C SER A 235 -7.79 0.91 9.33
N GLU A 236 -7.14 -0.13 8.82
CA GLU A 236 -6.75 -1.32 9.60
C GLU A 236 -5.66 -0.98 10.64
N ILE A 237 -4.68 -0.15 10.28
CA ILE A 237 -3.65 0.31 11.23
C ILE A 237 -4.27 1.13 12.36
N LYS A 238 -5.23 2.03 12.07
CA LYS A 238 -5.95 2.76 13.13
C LYS A 238 -6.65 1.80 14.09
N GLY A 239 -7.28 0.75 13.56
CA GLY A 239 -7.91 -0.31 14.36
C GLY A 239 -6.90 -1.09 15.20
N LEU A 240 -5.79 -1.50 14.60
CA LEU A 240 -4.69 -2.21 15.27
C LEU A 240 -4.08 -1.38 16.40
N VAL A 241 -3.74 -0.12 16.15
CA VAL A 241 -3.16 0.77 17.17
C VAL A 241 -4.11 0.96 18.34
N LYS A 242 -5.42 1.14 18.08
CA LYS A 242 -6.43 1.20 19.14
C LYS A 242 -6.44 -0.11 19.95
N TYR A 243 -6.50 -1.25 19.27
CA TYR A 243 -6.50 -2.56 19.91
C TYR A 243 -5.24 -2.79 20.77
N LEU A 244 -4.05 -2.44 20.27
CA LEU A 244 -2.78 -2.56 20.99
C LEU A 244 -2.78 -1.73 22.29
N ARG A 245 -3.30 -0.49 22.24
CA ARG A 245 -3.43 0.37 23.42
C ARG A 245 -4.41 -0.21 24.44
N ASP A 246 -5.54 -0.74 23.96
CA ASP A 246 -6.58 -1.33 24.81
C ASP A 246 -6.05 -2.59 25.52
N ILE A 247 -5.29 -3.46 24.84
CA ILE A 247 -4.71 -4.66 25.48
C ILE A 247 -3.52 -4.32 26.38
N SER A 248 -2.71 -3.30 26.05
CA SER A 248 -1.56 -2.89 26.86
C SER A 248 -1.98 -2.52 28.29
N ALA A 249 -3.12 -1.82 28.43
CA ALA A 249 -3.69 -1.47 29.72
C ALA A 249 -4.07 -2.67 30.61
N ASN A 250 -4.30 -3.84 30.01
CA ASN A 250 -4.80 -5.04 30.68
C ASN A 250 -3.75 -6.16 30.83
N ILE A 251 -2.52 -5.94 30.36
CA ILE A 251 -1.45 -6.94 30.44
C ILE A 251 -0.60 -6.68 31.68
N ASP A 252 -0.53 -7.65 32.58
CA ASP A 252 0.23 -7.54 33.84
C ASP A 252 1.75 -7.57 33.63
N ASP A 253 2.21 -8.29 32.62
CA ASP A 253 3.63 -8.43 32.31
C ASP A 253 4.21 -7.12 31.74
N ALA A 254 5.00 -6.43 32.54
CA ALA A 254 5.58 -5.13 32.20
C ALA A 254 6.41 -5.15 30.91
N LYS A 255 7.15 -6.23 30.63
CA LYS A 255 7.99 -6.30 29.42
C LYS A 255 7.16 -6.55 28.17
N LEU A 256 6.12 -7.38 28.27
CA LEU A 256 5.17 -7.57 27.18
C LEU A 256 4.41 -6.27 26.90
N ARG A 257 4.00 -5.56 27.96
CA ARG A 257 3.35 -4.25 27.88
C ARG A 257 4.23 -3.26 27.12
N GLU A 258 5.49 -3.12 27.51
CA GLU A 258 6.47 -2.26 26.82
C GLU A 258 6.62 -2.65 25.34
N THR A 259 6.65 -3.95 25.04
CA THR A 259 6.72 -4.45 23.65
C THR A 259 5.49 -4.01 22.84
N ILE A 260 4.29 -4.15 23.40
CA ILE A 260 3.03 -3.78 22.76
C ILE A 260 2.92 -2.26 22.57
N ASP A 261 3.31 -1.47 23.57
CA ASP A 261 3.34 -0.01 23.49
C ASP A 261 4.32 0.46 22.41
N SER A 262 5.50 -0.18 22.32
CA SER A 262 6.47 0.05 21.25
C SER A 262 5.86 -0.23 19.88
N LEU A 263 5.15 -1.34 19.70
CA LEU A 263 4.45 -1.67 18.45
C LEU A 263 3.41 -0.59 18.09
N ALA A 264 2.57 -0.19 19.05
CA ALA A 264 1.56 0.84 18.84
C ALA A 264 2.17 2.19 18.44
N PHE A 265 3.30 2.55 19.06
CA PHE A 265 4.05 3.75 18.73
C PHE A 265 4.65 3.69 17.33
N GLN A 266 5.34 2.60 16.97
CA GLN A 266 5.94 2.42 15.64
C GLN A 266 4.88 2.54 14.53
N PHE A 267 3.75 1.84 14.66
CA PHE A 267 2.64 1.96 13.71
C PHE A 267 2.05 3.38 13.66
N SER A 268 1.97 4.09 14.79
CA SER A 268 1.45 5.46 14.82
C SER A 268 2.33 6.43 14.02
N ILE A 269 3.66 6.31 14.14
CA ILE A 269 4.61 7.20 13.46
C ILE A 269 4.78 6.85 11.98
N GLU A 270 5.05 5.58 11.66
CA GLU A 270 5.25 5.16 10.27
C GLU A 270 3.97 5.28 9.45
N SER A 271 2.79 5.11 10.06
CA SER A 271 1.52 5.41 9.39
C SER A 271 1.42 6.89 9.02
N LYS A 272 1.74 7.82 9.94
CA LYS A 272 1.77 9.25 9.60
C LYS A 272 2.71 9.53 8.44
N ARG A 273 3.92 8.97 8.46
CA ARG A 273 4.89 9.07 7.38
C ARG A 273 4.29 8.66 6.02
N VAL A 274 3.72 7.47 5.94
CA VAL A 274 3.13 6.93 4.71
C VAL A 274 1.97 7.81 4.21
N TYR A 275 1.05 8.21 5.08
CA TYR A 275 -0.19 8.86 4.64
C TYR A 275 -0.12 10.39 4.57
N GLU A 276 0.77 11.03 5.33
CA GLU A 276 0.89 12.49 5.38
C GLU A 276 2.08 13.02 4.56
N GLN A 277 3.03 12.17 4.18
CA GLN A 277 4.18 12.56 3.33
C GLN A 277 4.17 11.83 1.99
N GLU A 278 4.25 10.51 1.96
CA GLU A 278 4.39 9.73 0.71
C GLU A 278 3.14 9.80 -0.16
N LEU A 279 1.97 9.50 0.42
CA LEU A 279 0.68 9.49 -0.30
C LEU A 279 0.02 10.86 -0.40
N ARG A 280 0.62 11.89 0.18
CA ARG A 280 0.07 13.24 0.15
C ARG A 280 -0.08 13.72 -1.28
N ASP A 281 -1.31 14.09 -1.64
CA ASP A 281 -1.69 14.61 -2.95
C ASP A 281 -1.28 13.71 -4.13
N LEU A 282 -1.06 12.41 -3.90
CA LEU A 282 -0.64 11.45 -4.93
C LEU A 282 -1.60 11.44 -6.13
N SER A 283 -2.89 11.60 -5.87
CA SER A 283 -3.94 11.62 -6.89
C SER A 283 -3.84 12.80 -7.87
N ARG A 284 -3.06 13.84 -7.55
CA ARG A 284 -2.84 15.01 -8.43
C ARG A 284 -1.56 14.91 -9.26
N ILE A 285 -0.72 13.91 -9.01
CA ILE A 285 0.53 13.71 -9.76
C ILE A 285 0.18 13.11 -11.13
N SER A 286 0.67 13.70 -12.21
CA SER A 286 0.45 13.18 -13.58
C SER A 286 1.52 12.17 -14.03
N ALA A 287 2.72 12.25 -13.44
CA ALA A 287 3.84 11.39 -13.82
C ALA A 287 3.72 9.98 -13.21
N LEU A 288 3.36 8.99 -14.03
CA LEU A 288 3.18 7.59 -13.63
C LEU A 288 4.38 7.00 -12.87
N ASN A 289 5.60 7.30 -13.32
CA ASN A 289 6.81 6.80 -12.66
C ASN A 289 6.95 7.32 -11.23
N ARG A 290 6.56 8.58 -10.97
CA ARG A 290 6.57 9.18 -9.63
C ARG A 290 5.48 8.56 -8.73
N ILE A 291 4.29 8.32 -9.28
CA ILE A 291 3.21 7.62 -8.57
C ILE A 291 3.68 6.23 -8.14
N ARG A 292 4.27 5.47 -9.08
CA ARG A 292 4.79 4.13 -8.81
C ARG A 292 5.86 4.13 -7.72
N GLY A 293 6.87 5.01 -7.82
CA GLY A 293 7.94 5.11 -6.82
C GLY A 293 7.40 5.37 -5.41
N ARG A 294 6.40 6.26 -5.28
CA ARG A 294 5.74 6.52 -4.00
C ARG A 294 4.93 5.33 -3.49
N ILE A 295 4.20 4.62 -4.35
CA ILE A 295 3.47 3.40 -3.97
C ILE A 295 4.45 2.31 -3.51
N GLU A 296 5.56 2.13 -4.23
CA GLU A 296 6.62 1.19 -3.88
C GLU A 296 7.25 1.52 -2.52
N ASN A 297 7.53 2.81 -2.26
CA ASN A 297 8.02 3.27 -0.97
C ASN A 297 7.02 3.00 0.16
N CYS A 298 5.74 3.34 -0.04
CA CYS A 298 4.68 3.05 0.93
C CYS A 298 4.58 1.55 1.26
N HIS A 299 4.56 0.72 0.22
CA HIS A 299 4.53 -0.73 0.36
C HIS A 299 5.76 -1.23 1.13
N GLY A 300 6.96 -0.75 0.78
CA GLY A 300 8.21 -1.11 1.46
C GLY A 300 8.24 -0.73 2.94
N ILE A 301 7.81 0.49 3.28
CA ILE A 301 7.72 0.97 4.68
C ILE A 301 6.77 0.08 5.48
N LEU A 302 5.54 -0.09 5.00
CA LEU A 302 4.50 -0.83 5.73
C LEU A 302 4.84 -2.32 5.86
N ARG A 303 5.43 -2.92 4.82
CA ARG A 303 5.84 -4.32 4.85
C ARG A 303 6.95 -4.54 5.88
N ASN A 304 8.02 -3.74 5.80
CA ASN A 304 9.15 -3.85 6.73
C ASN A 304 8.70 -3.65 8.18
N LEU A 305 7.89 -2.61 8.44
CA LEU A 305 7.30 -2.36 9.75
C LEU A 305 6.51 -3.56 10.26
N THR A 306 5.62 -4.10 9.43
CA THR A 306 4.75 -5.22 9.83
C THR A 306 5.55 -6.48 10.11
N GLU A 307 6.51 -6.83 9.26
CA GLU A 307 7.41 -7.97 9.47
C GLU A 307 8.25 -7.78 10.75
N GLN A 308 8.80 -6.59 10.97
CA GLN A 308 9.57 -6.27 12.18
C GLN A 308 8.73 -6.36 13.46
N CYS A 309 7.51 -5.85 13.46
CA CYS A 309 6.60 -5.96 14.61
C CYS A 309 6.24 -7.42 14.91
N ILE A 310 6.05 -8.27 13.88
CA ILE A 310 5.81 -9.71 14.05
C ILE A 310 7.03 -10.37 14.69
N VAL A 311 8.24 -10.09 14.18
CA VAL A 311 9.49 -10.65 14.73
C VAL A 311 9.69 -10.18 16.17
N GLN A 312 9.55 -8.88 16.46
CA GLN A 312 9.70 -8.31 17.80
C GLN A 312 8.76 -8.99 18.81
N LEU A 313 7.48 -9.16 18.45
CA LEU A 313 6.51 -9.84 19.30
C LEU A 313 6.81 -11.35 19.44
N ALA A 314 7.30 -12.00 18.39
CA ALA A 314 7.67 -13.41 18.44
C ALA A 314 8.92 -13.65 19.33
N SER A 315 9.94 -12.80 19.20
CA SER A 315 11.17 -12.86 20.00
C SER A 315 10.92 -12.64 21.49
N TYR A 316 9.85 -11.94 21.86
CA TYR A 316 9.42 -11.84 23.25
C TYR A 316 9.17 -13.22 23.89
N PHE A 317 8.44 -14.08 23.18
CA PHE A 317 8.07 -15.42 23.67
C PHE A 317 9.12 -16.49 23.36
N SER A 318 9.95 -16.26 22.34
CA SER A 318 10.99 -17.18 21.90
C SER A 318 12.25 -16.39 21.52
N PRO A 319 13.15 -16.06 22.47
CA PRO A 319 14.32 -15.22 22.22
C PRO A 319 15.29 -15.74 21.16
N SER A 320 15.27 -17.05 20.87
CA SER A 320 16.10 -17.68 19.84
C SER A 320 15.51 -17.61 18.42
N ILE A 321 14.32 -17.01 18.25
CA ILE A 321 13.71 -16.91 16.93
C ILE A 321 14.42 -15.83 16.10
N GLU A 322 14.88 -16.23 14.93
CA GLU A 322 15.47 -15.33 13.94
C GLU A 322 14.39 -14.86 12.97
N GLY A 323 14.52 -13.64 12.45
CA GLY A 323 13.51 -13.08 11.55
C GLY A 323 13.38 -13.86 10.24
N GLU A 324 14.49 -14.46 9.80
CA GLU A 324 14.63 -15.30 8.62
C GLU A 324 13.80 -16.60 8.72
N GLN A 325 13.57 -17.10 9.95
CA GLN A 325 12.70 -18.25 10.21
C GLN A 325 11.21 -17.90 10.01
N LEU A 326 10.87 -16.61 10.11
CA LEU A 326 9.51 -16.11 9.89
C LEU A 326 9.32 -15.60 8.45
N PHE A 327 10.32 -14.91 7.91
CA PHE A 327 10.30 -14.30 6.58
C PHE A 327 11.65 -14.51 5.87
N PRO A 328 11.71 -15.26 4.75
CA PRO A 328 12.97 -15.58 4.07
C PRO A 328 13.81 -14.39 3.60
N SER A 329 13.21 -13.23 3.43
CA SER A 329 13.88 -11.99 2.99
C SER A 329 13.84 -10.90 4.06
N PHE A 330 13.73 -11.29 5.33
CA PHE A 330 13.74 -10.36 6.45
C PHE A 330 15.05 -9.57 6.45
N LYS A 331 14.94 -8.25 6.67
CA LYS A 331 16.11 -7.38 6.89
C LYS A 331 16.01 -6.78 8.27
N THR A 332 17.06 -6.94 9.04
CA THR A 332 17.15 -6.39 10.38
C THR A 332 17.24 -4.85 10.34
N ARG A 333 16.83 -4.21 11.43
CA ARG A 333 16.98 -2.76 11.61
C ARG A 333 18.45 -2.29 11.50
N LEU A 334 19.36 -3.17 11.88
CA LEU A 334 20.79 -2.96 11.77
C LEU A 334 21.23 -2.88 10.31
N GLU A 335 20.87 -3.87 9.49
CA GLU A 335 21.17 -3.87 8.05
C GLU A 335 20.54 -2.67 7.34
N GLN A 336 19.31 -2.31 7.70
CA GLN A 336 18.64 -1.12 7.17
C GLN A 336 19.39 0.17 7.53
N SER A 337 19.85 0.30 8.78
CA SER A 337 20.63 1.47 9.22
C SER A 337 22.02 1.52 8.58
N MET A 338 22.66 0.37 8.38
CA MET A 338 23.93 0.28 7.64
C MET A 338 23.74 0.72 6.18
N LYS A 339 22.73 0.18 5.48
CA LYS A 339 22.41 0.54 4.10
C LYS A 339 22.09 2.03 3.95
N LEU A 340 21.25 2.58 4.83
CA LEU A 340 20.93 4.00 4.83
C LEU A 340 22.18 4.88 5.02
N ARG A 341 23.07 4.50 5.95
CA ARG A 341 24.30 5.24 6.20
C ARG A 341 25.26 5.20 5.00
N GLU A 342 25.40 4.03 4.38
CA GLU A 342 26.20 3.85 3.15
C GLU A 342 25.65 4.72 2.02
N ASP A 343 24.34 4.71 1.79
CA ASP A 343 23.74 5.47 0.69
C ASP A 343 23.79 6.98 0.91
N ILE A 344 23.58 7.46 2.15
CA ILE A 344 23.72 8.89 2.46
C ILE A 344 25.18 9.34 2.30
N TYR A 345 26.15 8.48 2.64
CA TYR A 345 27.56 8.78 2.41
C TYR A 345 27.88 8.91 0.91
N VAL A 346 27.40 7.98 0.08
CA VAL A 346 27.61 8.07 -1.37
C VAL A 346 26.95 9.32 -1.96
N LEU A 347 25.73 9.66 -1.52
CA LEU A 347 25.07 10.90 -1.93
C LEU A 347 25.87 12.14 -1.53
N TYR A 348 26.39 12.16 -0.29
CA TYR A 348 27.23 13.23 0.23
C TYR A 348 28.50 13.40 -0.63
N GLU A 349 29.18 12.30 -0.97
CA GLU A 349 30.38 12.34 -1.81
C GLU A 349 30.07 12.84 -3.23
N LEU A 350 28.98 12.39 -3.87
CA LEU A 350 28.56 12.91 -5.17
C LEU A 350 28.28 14.42 -5.14
N ILE A 351 27.60 14.89 -4.10
CA ILE A 351 27.32 16.31 -3.87
C ILE A 351 28.63 17.10 -3.63
N ASN A 352 29.55 16.53 -2.86
CA ASN A 352 30.87 17.12 -2.59
C ASN A 352 31.71 17.24 -3.87
N ILE A 353 31.71 16.21 -4.72
CA ILE A 353 32.37 16.23 -6.03
C ILE A 353 31.73 17.30 -6.92
N LEU A 354 30.39 17.33 -7.01
CA LEU A 354 29.66 18.32 -7.81
C LEU A 354 30.00 19.75 -7.40
N GLU A 355 30.03 20.03 -6.09
CA GLU A 355 30.40 21.33 -5.55
C GLU A 355 31.83 21.72 -5.94
N GLY A 356 32.79 20.79 -5.87
CA GLY A 356 34.18 21.02 -6.24
C GLY A 356 34.41 21.25 -7.74
N VAL A 357 33.60 20.65 -8.61
CA VAL A 357 33.70 20.80 -10.08
C VAL A 357 32.70 21.80 -10.65
N PHE A 358 31.91 22.49 -9.83
CA PHE A 358 30.75 23.27 -10.27
C PHE A 358 31.09 24.38 -11.30
N GLN A 359 32.28 24.96 -11.19
CA GLN A 359 32.77 25.99 -12.11
C GLN A 359 33.29 25.42 -13.45
N LYS A 360 33.52 24.10 -13.54
CA LYS A 360 34.02 23.41 -14.74
C LYS A 360 32.85 22.82 -15.51
N GLU A 361 32.34 23.53 -16.51
CA GLU A 361 31.12 23.18 -17.24
C GLU A 361 31.03 21.70 -17.69
N LYS A 362 32.05 21.19 -18.40
CA LYS A 362 32.05 19.79 -18.89
C LYS A 362 32.02 18.75 -17.76
N ALA A 363 32.76 18.97 -16.68
CA ALA A 363 32.80 18.07 -15.53
C ALA A 363 31.49 18.16 -14.72
N ARG A 364 30.94 19.38 -14.57
CA ARG A 364 29.65 19.63 -13.93
C ARG A 364 28.54 18.82 -14.60
N LEU A 365 28.41 18.88 -15.93
CA LEU A 365 27.35 18.16 -16.66
C LEU A 365 27.40 16.65 -16.40
N LYS A 366 28.58 16.05 -16.53
CA LYS A 366 28.79 14.62 -16.27
C LYS A 366 28.40 14.21 -14.85
N ILE A 367 28.81 14.99 -13.84
CA ILE A 367 28.44 14.72 -12.44
C ILE A 367 26.96 14.98 -12.18
N PHE A 368 26.34 15.93 -12.90
CA PHE A 368 24.91 16.17 -12.82
C PHE A 368 24.12 14.92 -13.20
N ASP A 369 24.50 14.26 -14.31
CA ASP A 369 23.85 13.03 -14.78
C ASP A 369 24.08 11.84 -13.84
N ALA A 370 25.31 11.71 -13.31
CA ALA A 370 25.64 10.72 -12.29
C ALA A 370 24.78 10.90 -11.03
N LEU A 371 24.68 12.14 -10.55
CA LEU A 371 23.88 12.49 -9.37
C LEU A 371 22.39 12.28 -9.62
N LYS A 372 21.85 12.66 -10.79
CA LYS A 372 20.45 12.36 -11.15
C LYS A 372 20.18 10.87 -11.13
N SER A 373 21.06 10.07 -11.73
CA SER A 373 20.93 8.61 -11.75
C SER A 373 20.97 8.02 -10.34
N TYR A 374 21.88 8.52 -9.49
CA TYR A 374 21.96 8.11 -8.09
C TYR A 374 20.74 8.54 -7.27
N MET A 375 20.21 9.75 -7.51
CA MET A 375 18.97 10.22 -6.87
C MET A 375 17.78 9.32 -7.21
N LEU A 376 17.63 8.90 -8.47
CA LEU A 376 16.56 7.97 -8.87
C LEU A 376 16.71 6.60 -8.19
N TYR A 377 17.95 6.10 -8.07
CA TYR A 377 18.25 4.91 -7.27
C TYR A 377 17.84 5.11 -5.81
N PHE A 378 18.26 6.22 -5.21
CA PHE A 378 18.04 6.53 -3.81
C PHE A 378 16.53 6.71 -3.51
N GLU A 379 15.76 7.36 -4.40
CA GLU A 379 14.29 7.45 -4.32
C GLU A 379 13.60 6.08 -4.34
N SER A 380 14.15 5.13 -5.11
CA SER A 380 13.54 3.81 -5.29
C SER A 380 13.86 2.85 -4.12
N PHE A 381 15.07 2.94 -3.56
CA PHE A 381 15.56 1.94 -2.60
C PHE A 381 15.81 2.44 -1.20
N THR A 382 16.13 3.72 -1.04
CA THR A 382 16.67 4.29 0.21
C THR A 382 15.70 5.26 0.86
N PHE A 383 14.83 5.94 0.10
CA PHE A 383 13.82 6.87 0.64
C PHE A 383 12.99 6.23 1.75
N ARG A 384 12.52 5.00 1.56
CA ARG A 384 11.78 4.22 2.58
C ARG A 384 12.52 4.04 3.91
N LEU A 385 13.85 4.20 3.94
CA LEU A 385 14.68 4.07 5.14
C LEU A 385 14.91 5.40 5.88
N LEU A 386 14.60 6.54 5.25
CA LEU A 386 14.70 7.87 5.86
C LEU A 386 13.77 8.00 7.08
N ARG A 387 14.10 8.91 8.01
CA ARG A 387 13.17 9.25 9.10
C ARG A 387 12.09 10.22 8.60
N TYR A 388 10.98 10.29 9.34
CA TYR A 388 9.90 11.25 9.09
C TYR A 388 10.42 12.70 9.00
N ASP A 389 11.29 13.12 9.92
CA ASP A 389 11.79 14.50 10.01
C ASP A 389 12.76 14.86 8.87
N ASP A 390 13.52 13.88 8.37
CA ASP A 390 14.50 14.11 7.30
C ASP A 390 13.83 14.10 5.91
N TYR A 391 12.72 13.37 5.76
CA TYR A 391 12.10 13.07 4.48
C TYR A 391 11.79 14.31 3.63
N GLU A 392 11.20 15.36 4.24
CA GLU A 392 10.77 16.54 3.48
C GLU A 392 11.94 17.27 2.81
N GLU A 393 13.08 17.36 3.47
CA GLU A 393 14.25 18.06 2.94
C GLU A 393 14.88 17.28 1.79
N PHE A 394 14.95 15.94 1.88
CA PHE A 394 15.34 15.09 0.74
C PHE A 394 14.38 15.24 -0.44
N ALA A 395 13.07 15.12 -0.19
CA ALA A 395 12.06 15.16 -1.25
C ALA A 395 12.04 16.51 -1.98
N LYS A 396 12.11 17.63 -1.25
CA LYS A 396 12.18 18.98 -1.84
C LYS A 396 13.43 19.14 -2.70
N PHE A 397 14.60 18.75 -2.18
CA PHE A 397 15.85 18.88 -2.92
C PHE A 397 15.86 18.03 -4.20
N PHE A 398 15.41 16.78 -4.12
CA PHE A 398 15.37 15.86 -5.26
C PHE A 398 14.39 16.35 -6.33
N GLU A 399 13.19 16.78 -5.94
CA GLU A 399 12.21 17.31 -6.89
C GLU A 399 12.75 18.53 -7.65
N GLU A 400 13.35 19.48 -6.93
CA GLU A 400 13.97 20.65 -7.54
C GLU A 400 15.15 20.26 -8.43
N PHE A 401 16.09 19.45 -7.93
CA PHE A 401 17.31 19.10 -8.66
C PHE A 401 17.02 18.29 -9.93
N LEU A 402 16.12 17.31 -9.86
CA LEU A 402 15.75 16.47 -11.01
C LEU A 402 15.05 17.29 -12.11
N SER A 403 14.42 18.42 -11.77
CA SER A 403 13.77 19.31 -12.75
C SER A 403 14.72 20.21 -13.53
N ILE A 404 15.99 20.34 -13.10
CA ILE A 404 16.97 21.26 -13.68
C ILE A 404 17.54 20.68 -14.98
N LEU A 405 17.59 21.52 -16.02
CA LEU A 405 18.35 21.28 -17.25
C LEU A 405 19.70 22.03 -17.15
N PRO A 406 20.80 21.32 -16.86
CA PRO A 406 22.06 21.97 -16.48
C PRO A 406 22.74 22.74 -17.64
N GLU A 407 22.36 22.47 -18.90
CA GLU A 407 22.83 23.19 -20.09
C GLU A 407 22.18 24.58 -20.24
N GLN A 408 21.06 24.83 -19.56
CA GLN A 408 20.24 26.04 -19.73
C GLN A 408 20.33 27.00 -18.54
N LEU A 409 21.25 26.77 -17.59
CA LEU A 409 21.37 27.57 -16.38
C LEU A 409 21.98 28.95 -16.68
N SER A 410 21.26 30.02 -16.37
CA SER A 410 21.83 31.36 -16.32
C SER A 410 22.84 31.51 -15.16
N PRO A 411 23.76 32.48 -15.20
CA PRO A 411 24.74 32.68 -14.12
C PRO A 411 24.11 32.90 -12.73
N SER A 412 22.98 33.60 -12.67
CA SER A 412 22.23 33.82 -11.42
C SER A 412 21.58 32.52 -10.91
N GLU A 413 21.05 31.68 -11.80
CA GLU A 413 20.47 30.38 -11.41
C GLU A 413 21.54 29.40 -10.98
N ALA A 414 22.70 29.40 -11.65
CA ALA A 414 23.85 28.60 -11.26
C ALA A 414 24.34 28.94 -9.85
N GLN A 415 24.41 30.23 -9.50
CA GLN A 415 24.79 30.67 -8.15
C GLN A 415 23.77 30.20 -7.10
N LYS A 416 22.47 30.37 -7.36
CA LYS A 416 21.42 29.88 -6.45
C LYS A 416 21.47 28.36 -6.28
N LEU A 417 21.73 27.62 -7.35
CA LEU A 417 21.88 26.17 -7.30
C LEU A 417 23.10 25.76 -6.49
N TYR A 418 24.23 26.45 -6.66
CA TYR A 418 25.44 26.22 -5.87
C TYR A 418 25.18 26.39 -4.37
N GLU A 419 24.51 27.47 -3.97
CA GLU A 419 24.12 27.70 -2.57
C GLU A 419 23.18 26.61 -2.03
N LYS A 420 22.28 26.09 -2.87
CA LYS A 420 21.40 24.98 -2.50
C LYS A 420 22.17 23.67 -2.33
N ILE A 421 23.09 23.36 -3.24
CA ILE A 421 23.99 22.21 -3.16
C ILE A 421 24.81 22.26 -1.87
N HIS A 422 25.39 23.43 -1.56
CA HIS A 422 26.16 23.63 -0.33
C HIS A 422 25.30 23.42 0.93
N ARG A 423 24.10 24.00 0.98
CA ARG A 423 23.16 23.81 2.09
C ARG A 423 22.77 22.35 2.26
N PHE A 424 22.47 21.66 1.16
CA PHE A 424 22.10 20.25 1.19
C PHE A 424 23.28 19.36 1.62
N LYS A 425 24.52 19.69 1.23
CA LYS A 425 25.73 19.01 1.70
C LYS A 425 25.86 19.06 3.24
N ILE A 426 25.69 20.24 3.84
CA ILE A 426 25.73 20.41 5.31
C ILE A 426 24.61 19.61 5.98
N PHE A 427 23.43 19.61 5.38
CA PHE A 427 22.31 18.78 5.85
C PHE A 427 22.66 17.29 5.82
N LEU A 428 23.20 16.77 4.71
CA LEU A 428 23.62 15.37 4.58
C LEU A 428 24.70 14.99 5.61
N GLU A 429 25.68 15.87 5.85
CA GLU A 429 26.71 15.66 6.87
C GLU A 429 26.09 15.52 8.27
N THR A 430 25.14 16.39 8.58
CA THR A 430 24.40 16.35 9.86
C THR A 430 23.60 15.06 9.98
N THR A 431 22.87 14.67 8.93
CA THR A 431 22.09 13.43 8.87
C THR A 431 22.97 12.20 9.04
N LEU A 432 24.12 12.15 8.36
CA LEU A 432 25.10 11.06 8.48
C LEU A 432 25.61 10.92 9.92
N ARG A 433 25.90 12.03 10.59
CA ARG A 433 26.31 12.04 12.01
C ARG A 433 25.21 11.49 12.91
N LEU A 434 23.96 11.94 12.73
CA LEU A 434 22.82 11.48 13.52
C LEU A 434 22.53 9.99 13.32
N ILE A 435 22.68 9.48 12.09
CA ILE A 435 22.53 8.06 11.79
C ILE A 435 23.65 7.25 12.45
N SER A 436 24.89 7.75 12.39
CA SER A 436 26.04 7.07 13.01
C SER A 436 25.94 6.97 14.54
N GLN A 437 25.13 7.82 15.17
CA GLN A 437 24.85 7.76 16.61
C GLN A 437 23.74 6.78 17.01
N ARG A 438 23.07 6.13 16.05
CA ARG A 438 22.04 5.11 16.33
C ARG A 438 22.64 4.00 17.19
N THR A 439 21.87 3.55 18.18
CA THR A 439 22.32 2.56 19.18
C THR A 439 22.83 1.28 18.52
N GLU A 440 22.16 0.84 17.45
CA GLU A 440 22.54 -0.32 16.65
C GLU A 440 23.86 -0.17 15.87
N LEU A 441 24.36 1.06 15.66
CA LEU A 441 25.56 1.35 14.86
C LEU A 441 26.80 1.77 15.68
N ARG A 442 26.68 1.92 17.02
CA ARG A 442 27.72 2.54 17.86
C ARG A 442 29.12 1.97 17.71
N ASP A 443 29.25 0.66 17.46
CA ASP A 443 30.55 -0.03 17.34
C ASP A 443 30.82 -0.54 15.91
N ARG A 444 30.11 -0.01 14.92
CA ARG A 444 30.23 -0.45 13.52
C ARG A 444 30.56 0.74 12.64
N PRO A 445 31.83 0.95 12.23
CA PRO A 445 32.19 2.02 11.31
C PRO A 445 31.52 1.82 9.94
N ILE A 446 31.50 2.88 9.13
CA ILE A 446 31.05 2.78 7.74
C ILE A 446 32.00 1.89 6.95
N ASP A 447 31.46 0.97 6.15
CA ASP A 447 32.25 0.20 5.19
C ASP A 447 32.58 1.10 3.99
N LYS A 448 33.72 1.81 4.11
CA LYS A 448 34.17 2.77 3.10
C LYS A 448 34.38 2.10 1.75
N LYS A 449 34.94 0.89 1.73
CA LYS A 449 35.22 0.16 0.49
C LYS A 449 33.94 -0.11 -0.28
N ARG A 450 32.92 -0.63 0.40
CA ARG A 450 31.62 -0.88 -0.23
C ARG A 450 30.95 0.40 -0.74
N ALA A 451 31.05 1.49 0.03
CA ALA A 451 30.49 2.77 -0.38
C ALA A 451 31.25 3.37 -1.59
N GLU A 452 32.57 3.24 -1.63
CA GLU A 452 33.42 3.62 -2.77
C GLU A 452 33.11 2.78 -4.01
N ASP A 453 32.88 1.47 -3.86
CA ASP A 453 32.47 0.59 -4.96
C ASP A 453 31.13 1.01 -5.56
N VAL A 454 30.16 1.42 -4.72
CA VAL A 454 28.87 1.94 -5.19
C VAL A 454 29.08 3.30 -5.87
N LEU A 455 29.83 4.22 -5.26
CA LEU A 455 30.14 5.52 -5.85
C LEU A 455 30.75 5.38 -7.25
N ALA A 456 31.71 4.46 -7.41
CA ALA A 456 32.37 4.18 -8.68
C ALA A 456 31.42 3.69 -9.78
N GLN A 457 30.31 3.02 -9.44
CA GLN A 457 29.31 2.57 -10.44
C GLN A 457 28.54 3.73 -11.08
N PHE A 458 28.46 4.88 -10.40
CA PHE A 458 27.75 6.06 -10.89
C PHE A 458 28.68 7.13 -11.44
N LEU A 459 29.95 7.14 -11.02
CA LEU A 459 30.92 8.09 -11.53
C LEU A 459 31.32 7.75 -12.97
N PRO A 460 31.52 8.74 -13.84
CA PRO A 460 32.01 8.53 -15.20
C PRO A 460 33.51 8.18 -15.19
N ASP A 461 33.94 7.31 -16.10
CA ASP A 461 35.31 6.77 -16.19
C ASP A 461 36.43 7.83 -16.31
N ASN A 462 36.10 9.09 -16.59
CA ASN A 462 37.05 10.20 -16.71
C ASN A 462 36.42 11.51 -16.21
N LEU A 463 36.81 11.91 -15.00
CA LEU A 463 36.42 13.18 -14.35
C LEU A 463 37.38 14.33 -14.66
#